data_AF-A0A955DN00-F1
#
_entry.id   AF-A0A955DN00-F1
#
_cell.length_a   1.000
_cell.length_b   1.000
_cell.length_c   1.000
_cell.angle_alpha   90.00
_cell.angle_beta   90.00
_cell.angle_gamma   90.00
#
_symmetry.space_group_name_H-M   'P 1'
#
loop_
_entity.id
_entity.type
_entity.pdbx_description
1 polymer ?
#
loop_
_entity_poly.entity_id
_entity_poly.type
_entity_poly.pdbx_seq_one_letter_code
_entity_poly.pdbx_strand_id
1 'polypeptide(L)'
;MKMFRRLLKTWRRINYYAADREATVWTRLSDVALVLSFVFAVPATWMTGVLVERHPLALDADGAIVQPAGGAEPVAWIADEDGHIGASAGGSRLGSFRIEAYDDTFGWPFVLRTEPLAAKLHLDLFRAAQTQLDVPPATNDPYQRAIGEAVRAEDDPVLFRRWHARSDATALSPSRWPISWVGNTIIWWLALLVLFSMLITTMKFLTFVAELRHVAMWNRRRKRNQCLDCGYDLHGLDFNERCPECGALVDY
;
A
#
# COMPACT_ATOMS: atom_id res chain seq x y z
N MET A 1 13.26 31.85 -13.07
CA MET A 1 13.00 32.88 -12.02
C MET A 1 11.61 33.53 -12.03
N LYS A 2 10.99 33.91 -13.17
CA LYS A 2 9.65 34.55 -13.20
C LYS A 2 8.53 33.67 -12.59
N MET A 3 8.60 32.35 -12.77
CA MET A 3 7.63 31.40 -12.23
C MET A 3 7.62 31.36 -10.69
N PHE A 4 8.80 31.41 -10.06
CA PHE A 4 8.95 31.41 -8.61
C PHE A 4 8.35 32.66 -7.95
N ARG A 5 8.51 33.84 -8.59
CA ARG A 5 7.88 35.08 -8.11
C ARG A 5 6.35 35.04 -8.19
N ARG A 6 5.78 34.36 -9.19
CA ARG A 6 4.33 34.16 -9.30
C ARG A 6 3.83 33.26 -8.16
N LEU A 7 4.51 32.14 -7.90
CA LEU A 7 4.18 31.23 -6.80
C LEU A 7 4.19 31.94 -5.44
N LEU A 8 5.24 32.71 -5.14
CA LEU A 8 5.32 33.49 -3.89
C LEU A 8 4.21 34.53 -3.74
N LYS A 9 3.82 35.21 -4.83
CA LYS A 9 2.73 36.19 -4.81
C LYS A 9 1.38 35.51 -4.56
N THR A 10 1.15 34.34 -5.15
CA THR A 10 -0.05 33.54 -4.90
C THR A 10 -0.08 33.04 -3.45
N TRP A 11 1.05 32.56 -2.92
CA TRP A 11 1.17 32.13 -1.53
C TRP A 11 0.87 33.23 -0.51
N ARG A 12 1.42 34.44 -0.71
CA ARG A 12 1.08 35.60 0.15
C ARG A 12 -0.39 35.96 0.09
N ARG A 13 -1.01 35.85 -1.08
CA ARG A 13 -2.44 36.12 -1.25
C ARG A 13 -3.28 35.07 -0.50
N ILE A 14 -2.90 33.80 -0.55
CA ILE A 14 -3.55 32.73 0.23
C ILE A 14 -3.41 33.01 1.73
N ASN A 15 -2.21 33.34 2.22
CA ASN A 15 -2.01 33.67 3.64
C ASN A 15 -2.79 34.90 4.08
N TYR A 16 -2.88 35.95 3.24
CA TYR A 16 -3.67 37.14 3.55
C TYR A 16 -5.16 36.81 3.74
N TYR A 17 -5.74 36.02 2.82
CA TYR A 17 -7.14 35.59 2.95
C TYR A 17 -7.37 34.51 4.01
N ALA A 18 -6.31 33.80 4.44
CA ALA A 18 -6.38 32.85 5.54
C ALA A 18 -6.27 33.53 6.91
N ALA A 19 -5.58 34.68 7.00
CA ALA A 19 -5.29 35.37 8.26
C ALA A 19 -6.52 36.02 8.92
N ASP A 20 -7.51 36.45 8.15
CA ASP A 20 -8.72 37.12 8.66
C ASP A 20 -9.87 36.16 9.03
N ARG A 21 -9.69 34.84 8.92
CA ARG A 21 -10.72 33.90 9.37
C ARG A 21 -10.57 33.67 10.87
N GLU A 22 -11.58 34.09 11.64
CA GLU A 22 -11.70 33.68 13.03
C GLU A 22 -11.62 32.15 13.12
N ALA A 23 -10.65 31.66 13.90
CA ALA A 23 -10.39 30.24 14.03
C ALA A 23 -11.53 29.56 14.79
N THR A 24 -12.53 29.08 14.05
CA THR A 24 -13.62 28.25 14.57
C THR A 24 -13.07 26.94 15.17
N VAL A 25 -13.87 26.30 16.03
CA VAL A 25 -13.56 24.95 16.57
C VAL A 25 -13.27 23.96 15.42
N TRP A 26 -14.02 24.09 14.32
CA TRP A 26 -13.91 23.21 13.16
C TRP A 26 -12.63 23.37 12.36
N THR A 27 -12.10 24.59 12.21
CA THR A 27 -10.83 24.81 11.53
C THR A 27 -9.68 24.23 12.35
N ARG A 28 -9.71 24.41 13.68
CA ARG A 28 -8.73 23.79 14.60
C ARG A 28 -8.77 22.26 14.51
N LEU A 29 -9.96 21.67 14.45
CA LEU A 29 -10.12 20.23 14.27
C LEU A 29 -9.53 19.74 12.94
N SER A 30 -9.72 20.48 11.85
CA SER A 30 -9.11 20.16 10.55
C SER A 30 -7.59 20.24 10.58
N ASP A 31 -7.02 21.24 11.25
CA ASP A 31 -5.57 21.38 11.41
C ASP A 31 -4.98 20.22 12.23
N VAL A 32 -5.62 19.85 13.34
CA VAL A 32 -5.24 18.69 14.14
C VAL A 32 -5.35 17.40 13.34
N ALA A 33 -6.41 17.22 12.55
CA ALA A 33 -6.59 16.05 11.70
C ALA A 33 -5.49 15.92 10.63
N LEU A 34 -5.02 17.03 10.06
CA LEU A 34 -3.91 17.03 9.10
C LEU A 34 -2.60 16.52 9.73
N VAL A 35 -2.32 16.95 10.97
CA VAL A 35 -1.12 16.51 11.70
C VAL A 35 -1.28 15.04 12.12
N LEU A 36 -2.43 14.67 12.67
CA LEU A 36 -2.69 13.28 13.08
C LEU A 36 -2.63 12.32 11.90
N SER A 37 -3.17 12.67 10.73
CA SER A 37 -3.13 11.77 9.55
C SER A 37 -1.70 11.47 9.13
N PHE A 38 -0.79 12.45 9.21
CA PHE A 38 0.62 12.24 8.91
C PHE A 38 1.28 11.34 9.97
N VAL A 39 1.02 11.59 11.26
CA VAL A 39 1.56 10.78 12.37
C VAL A 39 1.10 9.32 12.27
N PHE A 40 -0.15 9.06 11.87
CA PHE A 40 -0.68 7.71 11.70
C PHE A 40 -0.30 7.05 10.37
N ALA A 41 0.12 7.80 9.35
CA ALA A 41 0.50 7.24 8.06
C ALA A 41 1.79 6.40 8.12
N VAL A 42 2.75 6.80 8.95
CA VAL A 42 4.02 6.09 9.17
C VAL A 42 3.80 4.68 9.76
N PRO A 43 3.12 4.50 10.92
CA PRO A 43 2.86 3.18 11.47
C PRO A 43 1.91 2.37 10.57
N ALA A 44 0.94 2.99 9.88
CA ALA A 44 0.12 2.28 8.90
C ALA A 44 0.95 1.71 7.74
N THR A 45 1.92 2.49 7.24
CA THR A 45 2.86 2.04 6.20
C THR A 45 3.72 0.87 6.69
N TRP A 46 4.25 0.97 7.91
CA TRP A 46 5.06 -0.09 8.50
C TRP A 46 4.24 -1.36 8.74
N MET A 47 3.07 -1.25 9.39
CA MET A 47 2.18 -2.38 9.65
C MET A 47 1.75 -3.07 8.37
N THR A 48 1.37 -2.32 7.33
CA THR A 48 1.00 -2.95 6.05
C THR A 48 2.18 -3.56 5.32
N GLY A 49 3.38 -3.01 5.46
CA GLY A 49 4.60 -3.66 4.96
C GLY A 49 4.93 -4.98 5.66
N VAL A 50 4.57 -5.13 6.94
CA VAL A 50 4.82 -6.36 7.72
C VAL A 50 3.69 -7.38 7.58
N LEU A 51 2.44 -6.93 7.54
CA LEU A 51 1.26 -7.81 7.60
C LEU A 51 0.77 -8.28 6.23
N VAL A 52 1.02 -7.52 5.17
CA VAL A 52 0.55 -7.88 3.84
C VAL A 52 1.58 -8.77 3.18
N GLU A 53 1.45 -10.07 3.42
CA GLU A 53 2.08 -11.08 2.58
C GLU A 53 1.38 -11.07 1.21
N ARG A 54 2.12 -10.75 0.16
CA ARG A 54 1.66 -11.01 -1.20
C ARG A 54 2.26 -12.32 -1.65
N HIS A 55 1.40 -13.20 -2.16
CA HIS A 55 1.87 -14.42 -2.80
C HIS A 55 2.82 -14.03 -3.92
N PRO A 56 4.10 -14.44 -3.85
CA PRO A 56 5.05 -14.11 -4.88
C PRO A 56 4.58 -14.77 -6.17
N LEU A 57 4.67 -14.05 -7.28
CA LEU A 57 4.42 -14.64 -8.59
C LEU A 57 5.59 -15.58 -8.89
N ALA A 58 5.37 -16.88 -8.69
CA ALA A 58 6.33 -17.90 -9.04
C ALA A 58 6.30 -18.11 -10.56
N LEU A 59 7.44 -17.88 -11.22
CA LEU A 59 7.70 -18.45 -12.53
C LEU A 59 8.51 -19.72 -12.30
N ASP A 60 7.93 -20.84 -12.69
CA ASP A 60 8.56 -22.14 -12.63
C ASP A 60 8.97 -22.55 -14.04
N ALA A 61 10.26 -22.79 -14.22
CA ALA A 61 10.78 -23.39 -15.45
C ALA A 61 11.45 -24.72 -15.10
N ASP A 62 10.89 -25.80 -15.62
CA ASP A 62 11.45 -27.13 -15.48
C ASP A 62 12.38 -27.44 -16.66
N GLY A 63 13.39 -28.27 -16.42
CA GLY A 63 14.30 -28.69 -17.47
C GLY A 63 15.07 -29.96 -17.16
N ALA A 64 15.84 -30.43 -18.13
CA ALA A 64 16.68 -31.62 -18.00
C ALA A 64 18.14 -31.31 -18.32
N ILE A 65 19.02 -32.02 -17.63
CA ILE A 65 20.46 -32.00 -17.87
C ILE A 65 20.83 -33.31 -18.54
N VAL A 66 21.55 -33.23 -19.64
CA VAL A 66 21.95 -34.39 -20.44
C VAL A 66 23.45 -34.37 -20.71
N GLN A 67 24.05 -35.55 -20.54
CA GLN A 67 25.43 -35.81 -20.90
C GLN A 67 25.49 -36.25 -22.37
N PRO A 68 26.10 -35.48 -23.27
CA PRO A 68 26.31 -35.92 -24.65
C PRO A 68 27.24 -37.15 -24.69
N ALA A 69 27.01 -38.07 -25.64
CA ALA A 69 27.70 -39.36 -25.75
C ALA A 69 29.24 -39.27 -25.89
N GLY A 70 29.76 -38.10 -26.29
CA GLY A 70 31.20 -37.85 -26.44
C GLY A 70 31.93 -37.42 -25.15
N GLY A 71 31.26 -37.40 -24.00
CA GLY A 71 31.88 -36.94 -22.74
C GLY A 71 32.18 -35.44 -22.68
N ALA A 72 31.57 -34.64 -23.56
CA ALA A 72 31.68 -33.18 -23.56
C ALA A 72 31.01 -32.55 -22.32
N GLU A 73 31.10 -31.23 -22.15
CA GLU A 73 30.40 -30.55 -21.04
C GLU A 73 28.89 -30.86 -21.05
N PRO A 74 28.24 -30.95 -19.87
CA PRO A 74 26.81 -31.21 -19.78
C PRO A 74 26.02 -30.10 -20.49
N VAL A 75 24.90 -30.48 -21.11
CA VAL A 75 23.99 -29.54 -21.77
C VAL A 75 22.65 -29.57 -21.04
N ALA A 76 22.03 -28.41 -20.87
CA ALA A 76 20.71 -28.29 -20.26
C ALA A 76 19.67 -27.87 -21.32
N TRP A 77 18.44 -28.32 -21.14
CA TRP A 77 17.28 -27.89 -21.92
C TRP A 77 16.13 -27.54 -21.00
N ILE A 78 15.45 -26.44 -21.29
CA ILE A 78 14.20 -26.05 -20.63
C ILE A 78 13.06 -26.80 -21.33
N ALA A 79 12.09 -27.26 -20.56
CA ALA A 79 10.91 -27.92 -21.07
C ALA A 79 9.97 -26.87 -21.67
N ASP A 80 9.34 -27.21 -22.79
CA ASP A 80 8.28 -26.39 -23.40
C ASP A 80 7.05 -26.30 -22.47
N GLU A 81 6.07 -25.45 -22.79
CA GLU A 81 4.83 -25.25 -22.02
C GLU A 81 4.08 -26.57 -21.74
N ASP A 82 4.20 -27.54 -22.66
CA ASP A 82 3.63 -28.89 -22.52
C ASP A 82 4.46 -29.84 -21.63
N GLY A 83 5.53 -29.35 -21.00
CA GLY A 83 6.49 -30.14 -20.23
C GLY A 83 7.35 -31.09 -21.07
N HIS A 84 7.38 -30.87 -22.40
CA HIS A 84 8.12 -31.72 -23.32
C HIS A 84 9.57 -31.28 -23.36
N ILE A 85 10.46 -32.14 -22.87
CA ILE A 85 11.89 -31.99 -23.06
C ILE A 85 12.20 -32.55 -24.45
N GLY A 86 12.60 -31.69 -25.38
CA GLY A 86 12.95 -32.08 -26.75
C GLY A 86 13.82 -33.33 -26.76
N ALA A 87 13.45 -34.34 -27.57
CA ALA A 87 14.14 -35.62 -27.64
C ALA A 87 15.62 -35.39 -27.91
N SER A 88 16.44 -35.59 -26.88
CA SER A 88 17.85 -35.25 -26.87
C SER A 88 18.61 -35.93 -28.01
N ALA A 89 19.47 -35.20 -28.69
CA ALA A 89 20.40 -35.71 -29.69
C ALA A 89 21.42 -36.71 -29.09
N GLY A 90 20.98 -37.95 -28.82
CA GLY A 90 21.82 -39.11 -28.50
C GLY A 90 22.55 -39.09 -27.15
N GLY A 91 22.16 -38.27 -26.18
CA GLY A 91 22.78 -38.18 -24.85
C GLY A 91 22.08 -39.00 -23.76
N SER A 92 22.78 -39.24 -22.64
CA SER A 92 22.19 -39.87 -21.44
C SER A 92 21.73 -38.80 -20.45
N ARG A 93 20.48 -38.90 -19.95
CA ARG A 93 19.93 -37.94 -18.98
C ARG A 93 20.64 -38.07 -17.62
N LEU A 94 21.22 -36.96 -17.15
CA LEU A 94 21.90 -36.88 -15.86
C LEU A 94 20.97 -36.49 -14.72
N GLY A 95 19.94 -35.70 -15.01
CA GLY A 95 19.01 -35.19 -14.00
C GLY A 95 17.93 -34.27 -14.57
N SER A 96 17.18 -33.68 -13.65
CA SER A 96 16.27 -32.55 -13.89
C SER A 96 16.67 -31.36 -13.05
N PHE A 97 16.25 -30.18 -13.49
CA PHE A 97 16.34 -28.97 -12.70
C PHE A 97 15.02 -28.22 -12.75
N ARG A 98 14.74 -27.46 -11.69
CA ARG A 98 13.61 -26.53 -11.61
C ARG A 98 14.13 -25.17 -11.17
N ILE A 99 13.80 -24.15 -11.94
CA ILE A 99 14.10 -22.75 -11.63
C ILE A 99 12.81 -22.15 -11.07
N GLU A 100 12.84 -21.76 -9.80
CA GLU A 100 11.75 -21.01 -9.16
C GLU A 100 12.19 -19.55 -9.03
N ALA A 101 11.59 -18.66 -9.81
CA ALA A 101 11.84 -17.23 -9.71
C ALA A 101 10.63 -16.53 -9.10
N TYR A 102 10.88 -15.77 -8.03
CA TYR A 102 9.86 -15.03 -7.29
C TYR A 102 10.04 -13.53 -7.49
N ASP A 103 8.95 -12.78 -7.54
CA ASP A 103 8.99 -11.33 -7.39
C ASP A 103 8.51 -10.95 -5.99
N ASP A 104 9.30 -10.14 -5.29
CA ASP A 104 8.84 -9.42 -4.09
C ASP A 104 8.13 -8.14 -4.53
N THR A 105 6.99 -7.84 -3.93
CA THR A 105 6.18 -6.68 -4.31
C THR A 105 5.94 -5.79 -3.12
N PHE A 106 6.43 -4.56 -3.21
CA PHE A 106 6.38 -3.57 -2.14
C PHE A 106 5.27 -2.55 -2.37
N GLY A 107 4.64 -2.15 -1.27
CA GLY A 107 3.62 -1.10 -1.22
C GLY A 107 2.21 -1.65 -1.07
N TRP A 108 1.42 -0.97 -0.26
CA TRP A 108 -0.01 -1.23 -0.06
C TRP A 108 -0.68 0.10 0.29
N PRO A 109 -1.79 0.48 -0.38
CA PRO A 109 -2.69 -0.37 -1.17
C PRO A 109 -2.23 -0.66 -2.60
N PHE A 110 -1.35 0.16 -3.17
CA PHE A 110 -0.86 -0.01 -4.54
C PHE A 110 0.52 -0.67 -4.56
N VAL A 111 0.77 -1.49 -5.57
CA VAL A 111 2.12 -2.00 -5.86
C VAL A 111 2.94 -0.81 -6.40
N LEU A 112 3.88 -0.31 -5.59
CA LEU A 112 4.74 0.80 -6.01
C LEU A 112 6.04 0.30 -6.61
N ARG A 113 6.45 -0.92 -6.25
CA ARG A 113 7.69 -1.50 -6.71
C ARG A 113 7.58 -3.01 -6.72
N THR A 114 8.12 -3.62 -7.76
CA THR A 114 8.39 -5.05 -7.84
C THR A 114 9.90 -5.23 -7.91
N GLU A 115 10.43 -6.11 -7.08
CA GLU A 115 11.84 -6.48 -7.09
C GLU A 115 11.93 -7.98 -7.37
N PRO A 116 12.68 -8.40 -8.41
CA PRO A 116 12.93 -9.81 -8.61
C PRO A 116 13.77 -10.35 -7.43
N LEU A 117 13.30 -11.40 -6.78
CA LEU A 117 14.10 -12.17 -5.84
C LEU A 117 15.07 -13.06 -6.60
N ALA A 118 16.15 -13.46 -5.94
CA ALA A 118 17.09 -14.43 -6.50
C ALA A 118 16.34 -15.72 -6.85
N ALA A 119 16.45 -16.15 -8.11
CA ALA A 119 15.88 -17.41 -8.55
C ALA A 119 16.50 -18.58 -7.76
N LYS A 120 15.66 -19.43 -7.18
CA LYS A 120 16.08 -20.67 -6.53
C LYS A 120 16.23 -21.74 -7.60
N LEU A 121 17.33 -22.49 -7.53
CA LEU A 121 17.60 -23.56 -8.46
C LEU A 121 17.58 -24.88 -7.69
N HIS A 122 16.60 -25.72 -8.02
CA HIS A 122 16.52 -27.08 -7.52
C HIS A 122 17.15 -28.02 -8.55
N LEU A 123 18.15 -28.78 -8.13
CA LEU A 123 18.87 -29.73 -8.97
C LEU A 123 18.61 -31.15 -8.45
N ASP A 124 18.04 -31.99 -9.30
CA ASP A 124 17.82 -33.41 -9.01
C ASP A 124 18.67 -34.26 -9.97
N LEU A 125 19.88 -34.57 -9.53
CA LEU A 125 20.84 -35.39 -10.27
C LEU A 125 20.69 -36.84 -9.85
N PHE A 126 20.44 -37.76 -10.79
CA PHE A 126 20.17 -39.18 -10.50
C PHE A 126 21.29 -39.92 -9.74
N ARG A 127 22.47 -39.32 -9.60
CA ARG A 127 23.66 -39.94 -8.98
C ARG A 127 24.18 -39.24 -7.73
N ALA A 128 23.62 -38.11 -7.32
CA ALA A 128 24.09 -37.34 -6.16
C ALA A 128 22.95 -37.16 -5.15
N ALA A 129 23.27 -37.08 -3.86
CA ALA A 129 22.29 -36.73 -2.83
C ALA A 129 21.72 -35.34 -3.13
N GLN A 130 20.40 -35.17 -2.98
CA GLN A 130 19.69 -33.92 -3.20
C GLN A 130 20.25 -32.82 -2.30
N THR A 131 21.18 -32.03 -2.81
CA THR A 131 21.59 -30.78 -2.16
C THR A 131 20.74 -29.66 -2.72
N GLN A 132 19.77 -29.21 -1.93
CA GLN A 132 19.12 -27.93 -2.14
C GLN A 132 20.19 -26.83 -2.00
N LEU A 133 20.78 -26.40 -3.11
CA LEU A 133 21.75 -25.31 -3.11
C LEU A 133 20.98 -23.98 -3.08
N ASP A 134 20.71 -23.49 -1.87
CA ASP A 134 20.57 -22.04 -1.63
C ASP A 134 21.93 -21.32 -1.72
N VAL A 135 22.99 -22.06 -2.06
CA VAL A 135 24.39 -21.61 -2.07
C VAL A 135 24.63 -20.69 -3.28
N PRO A 136 25.28 -19.53 -3.07
CA PRO A 136 25.67 -18.64 -4.16
C PRO A 136 26.53 -19.39 -5.19
N PRO A 137 26.36 -19.08 -6.48
CA PRO A 137 26.95 -19.86 -7.57
C PRO A 137 28.47 -19.89 -7.43
N ALA A 138 29.05 -21.09 -7.33
CA ALA A 138 30.46 -21.24 -7.65
C ALA A 138 30.57 -21.00 -9.16
N THR A 139 31.25 -19.92 -9.56
CA THR A 139 31.39 -19.47 -10.97
C THR A 139 31.92 -20.57 -11.92
N ASN A 140 32.42 -21.67 -11.37
CA ASN A 140 33.04 -22.78 -12.09
C ASN A 140 32.18 -24.06 -12.13
N ASP A 141 30.92 -24.06 -11.69
CA ASP A 141 30.05 -25.24 -11.78
C ASP A 141 29.57 -25.47 -13.23
N PRO A 142 29.95 -26.58 -13.90
CA PRO A 142 29.57 -26.86 -15.28
C PRO A 142 28.04 -27.00 -15.47
N TYR A 143 27.31 -27.46 -14.46
CA TYR A 143 25.84 -27.59 -14.55
C TYR A 143 25.16 -26.23 -14.58
N GLN A 144 25.64 -25.28 -13.77
CA GLN A 144 25.09 -23.93 -13.76
C GLN A 144 25.37 -23.17 -15.06
N ARG A 145 26.55 -23.40 -15.67
CA ARG A 145 26.87 -22.83 -16.98
C ARG A 145 25.91 -23.35 -18.04
N ALA A 146 25.69 -24.67 -18.07
CA ALA A 146 24.77 -25.31 -19.00
C ALA A 146 23.34 -24.77 -18.85
N ILE A 147 22.84 -24.65 -17.61
CA ILE A 147 21.51 -24.08 -17.33
C ILE A 147 21.45 -22.61 -17.73
N GLY A 148 22.49 -21.83 -17.42
CA GLY A 148 22.56 -20.44 -17.82
C GLY A 148 22.50 -20.25 -19.34
N GLU A 149 23.18 -21.11 -20.11
CA GLU A 149 23.12 -21.14 -21.57
C GLU A 149 21.74 -21.54 -22.08
N ALA A 150 21.09 -22.54 -21.48
CA ALA A 150 19.73 -22.93 -21.80
C ALA A 150 18.73 -21.78 -21.59
N VAL A 151 18.85 -21.05 -20.47
CA VAL A 151 18.03 -19.86 -20.18
C VAL A 151 18.26 -18.75 -21.21
N ARG A 152 19.48 -18.61 -21.76
CA ARG A 152 19.73 -17.63 -22.85
C ARG A 152 19.11 -18.06 -24.17
N ALA A 153 19.00 -19.37 -24.41
CA ALA A 153 18.52 -19.94 -25.66
C ALA A 153 17.00 -19.92 -25.78
N GLU A 154 16.27 -19.94 -24.66
CA GLU A 154 14.80 -19.95 -24.58
C GLU A 154 14.14 -18.67 -25.15
N ASP A 155 14.91 -17.61 -25.38
CA ASP A 155 14.43 -16.28 -25.85
C ASP A 155 13.29 -15.67 -25.00
N ASP A 156 13.06 -16.17 -23.77
CA ASP A 156 12.17 -15.53 -22.80
C ASP A 156 12.91 -14.40 -22.06
N PRO A 157 12.60 -13.12 -22.36
CA PRO A 157 13.26 -11.99 -21.73
C PRO A 157 12.96 -11.86 -20.23
N VAL A 158 11.87 -12.47 -19.74
CA VAL A 158 11.48 -12.44 -18.32
C VAL A 158 12.33 -13.42 -17.53
N LEU A 159 12.38 -14.68 -17.95
CA LEU A 159 13.21 -15.71 -17.33
C LEU A 159 14.69 -15.30 -17.34
N PHE A 160 15.19 -14.80 -18.48
CA PHE A 160 16.57 -14.32 -18.61
C PHE A 160 16.90 -13.18 -17.64
N ARG A 161 16.03 -12.16 -17.55
CA ARG A 161 16.23 -11.02 -16.63
C ARG A 161 16.25 -11.47 -15.17
N ARG A 162 15.38 -12.41 -14.79
CA ARG A 162 15.30 -12.94 -13.41
C ARG A 162 16.49 -13.83 -13.07
N TRP A 163 16.95 -14.65 -14.02
CA TRP A 163 18.17 -15.43 -13.88
C TRP A 163 19.39 -14.53 -13.63
N HIS A 164 19.49 -13.41 -14.35
CA HIS A 164 20.58 -12.44 -14.16
C HIS A 164 20.41 -11.51 -12.96
N ALA A 165 19.18 -11.24 -12.52
CA ALA A 165 18.94 -10.50 -11.28
C ALA A 165 19.56 -11.21 -10.06
N ARG A 166 19.73 -12.54 -10.12
CA ARG A 166 20.41 -13.37 -9.10
C ARG A 166 21.86 -12.96 -8.85
N SER A 167 22.63 -12.60 -9.88
CA SER A 167 24.04 -12.20 -9.72
C SER A 167 24.19 -10.82 -9.11
N ASP A 168 23.21 -9.95 -9.35
CA ASP A 168 23.21 -8.57 -8.84
C ASP A 168 22.57 -8.48 -7.45
N ALA A 169 21.73 -9.45 -7.07
CA ALA A 169 21.04 -9.49 -5.78
C ALA A 169 22.00 -9.65 -4.58
N THR A 170 23.18 -10.25 -4.73
CA THR A 170 24.20 -10.22 -3.65
C THR A 170 24.75 -8.81 -3.39
N ALA A 171 24.56 -7.88 -4.33
CA ALA A 171 24.80 -6.46 -4.16
C ALA A 171 23.49 -5.69 -3.96
N LEU A 172 22.55 -6.27 -3.20
CA LEU A 172 21.32 -5.64 -2.73
C LEU A 172 21.64 -4.25 -2.18
N SER A 173 21.44 -3.25 -3.03
CA SER A 173 21.75 -1.86 -2.75
C SER A 173 20.77 -1.38 -1.69
N PRO A 174 21.21 -1.13 -0.43
CA PRO A 174 20.33 -0.63 0.64
C PRO A 174 19.70 0.73 0.31
N SER A 175 20.15 1.40 -0.76
CA SER A 175 19.72 2.75 -1.14
C SER A 175 18.31 2.86 -1.74
N ARG A 176 17.63 1.77 -2.12
CA ARG A 176 16.34 1.84 -2.84
C ARG A 176 15.09 1.56 -2.00
N TRP A 177 15.25 1.02 -0.79
CA TRP A 177 14.17 0.85 0.19
C TRP A 177 13.45 2.15 0.62
N PRO A 178 14.11 3.33 0.75
CA PRO A 178 13.42 4.51 1.27
C PRO A 178 12.40 5.11 0.29
N ILE A 179 12.57 4.94 -1.03
CA ILE A 179 11.68 5.59 -2.02
C ILE A 179 10.28 4.96 -2.01
N SER A 180 10.19 3.63 -2.03
CA SER A 180 8.90 2.92 -1.97
C SER A 180 8.20 3.17 -0.64
N TRP A 181 8.95 3.22 0.46
CA TRP A 181 8.41 3.51 1.79
C TRP A 181 7.84 4.93 1.89
N VAL A 182 8.59 5.94 1.43
CA VAL A 182 8.11 7.34 1.38
C VAL A 182 6.87 7.46 0.49
N GLY A 183 6.88 6.84 -0.69
CA GLY A 183 5.72 6.82 -1.59
C GLY A 183 4.49 6.23 -0.90
N ASN A 184 4.65 5.11 -0.19
CA ASN A 184 3.56 4.46 0.51
C ASN A 184 3.03 5.28 1.70
N THR A 185 3.92 5.95 2.44
CA THR A 185 3.55 6.88 3.52
C THR A 185 2.75 8.06 3.00
N ILE A 186 3.11 8.62 1.84
CA ILE A 186 2.34 9.70 1.22
C ILE A 186 0.93 9.22 0.86
N ILE A 187 0.79 8.02 0.29
CA ILE A 187 -0.52 7.46 -0.08
C ILE A 187 -1.40 7.28 1.16
N TRP A 188 -0.84 6.68 2.22
CA TRP A 188 -1.54 6.51 3.49
C TRP A 188 -1.94 7.83 4.14
N TRP A 189 -1.05 8.82 4.11
CA TRP A 189 -1.34 10.16 4.64
C TRP A 189 -2.53 10.79 3.91
N LEU A 190 -2.54 10.74 2.57
CA LEU A 190 -3.65 11.25 1.77
C LEU A 190 -4.95 10.49 2.04
N ALA A 191 -4.91 9.16 2.13
CA ALA A 191 -6.08 8.33 2.42
C ALA A 191 -6.67 8.66 3.81
N LEU A 192 -5.82 8.76 4.84
CA LEU A 192 -6.23 9.14 6.19
C LEU A 192 -6.74 10.59 6.27
N LEU A 193 -6.13 11.51 5.51
CA LEU A 193 -6.60 12.89 5.42
C LEU A 193 -8.02 12.96 4.83
N VAL A 194 -8.28 12.21 3.76
CA VAL A 194 -9.62 12.11 3.16
C VAL A 194 -10.60 11.50 4.17
N LEU A 195 -10.21 10.42 4.85
CA LEU A 195 -11.04 9.78 5.88
C LEU A 195 -11.39 10.74 7.02
N PHE A 196 -10.42 11.45 7.59
CA PHE A 196 -10.68 12.43 8.64
C PHE A 196 -11.50 13.63 8.15
N SER A 197 -11.28 14.09 6.92
CA SER A 197 -12.09 15.15 6.32
C SER A 197 -13.57 14.73 6.18
N MET A 198 -13.82 13.49 5.75
CA MET A 198 -15.17 12.92 5.71
C MET A 198 -15.78 12.87 7.12
N LEU A 199 -15.06 12.35 8.11
CA LEU A 199 -15.53 12.28 9.50
C LEU A 199 -15.88 13.66 10.09
N ILE A 200 -15.02 14.66 9.88
CA ILE A 200 -15.28 16.04 10.34
C ILE A 200 -16.52 16.62 9.64
N THR A 201 -16.67 16.37 8.33
CA THR A 201 -17.83 16.85 7.57
C THR A 201 -19.12 16.19 8.05
N THR A 202 -19.08 14.88 8.34
CA THR A 202 -20.21 14.16 8.94
C THR A 202 -20.54 14.72 10.33
N MET A 203 -19.55 14.99 11.18
CA MET A 203 -19.79 15.59 12.49
C MET A 203 -20.41 16.99 12.38
N LYS A 204 -19.94 17.85 11.47
CA LYS A 204 -20.53 19.16 11.19
C LYS A 204 -21.99 19.06 10.75
N PHE A 205 -22.29 18.09 9.90
CA PHE A 205 -23.65 17.85 9.45
C PHE A 205 -24.55 17.42 10.60
N LEU A 206 -24.07 16.53 11.48
CA LEU A 206 -24.82 16.08 12.66
C LEU A 206 -25.07 17.23 13.65
N THR A 207 -24.08 18.08 13.92
CA THR A 207 -24.26 19.25 14.80
C THR A 207 -25.26 20.25 14.20
N PHE A 208 -25.17 20.49 12.89
CA PHE A 208 -26.13 21.36 12.18
C PHE A 208 -27.56 20.81 12.24
N VAL A 209 -27.75 19.51 12.03
CA VAL A 209 -29.07 18.86 12.15
C VAL A 209 -29.60 18.93 13.58
N ALA A 210 -28.72 18.76 14.59
CA ALA A 210 -29.10 18.89 15.99
C ALA A 210 -29.56 20.32 16.34
N GLU A 211 -28.82 21.33 15.87
CA GLU A 211 -29.21 22.74 16.02
C GLU A 211 -30.54 23.05 15.35
N LEU A 212 -30.75 22.59 14.11
CA LEU A 212 -32.03 22.76 13.42
C LEU A 212 -33.19 22.11 14.17
N ARG A 213 -32.99 20.91 14.71
CA ARG A 213 -34.01 20.23 15.52
C ARG A 213 -34.31 20.99 16.81
N HIS A 214 -33.27 21.50 17.47
CA HIS A 214 -33.40 22.29 18.68
C HIS A 214 -34.18 23.58 18.42
N VAL A 215 -33.81 24.33 17.39
CA VAL A 215 -34.51 25.56 16.96
C VAL A 215 -35.95 25.26 16.53
N ALA A 216 -36.19 24.18 15.78
CA ALA A 216 -37.54 23.79 15.38
C ALA A 216 -38.42 23.41 16.58
N MET A 217 -37.86 22.70 17.57
CA MET A 217 -38.53 22.36 18.81
C MET A 217 -38.84 23.60 19.64
N TRP A 218 -37.89 24.51 19.80
CA TRP A 218 -38.10 25.79 20.49
C TRP A 218 -39.18 26.62 19.81
N ASN A 219 -39.16 26.72 18.48
CA ASN A 219 -40.20 27.42 17.72
C ASN A 219 -41.58 26.76 17.88
N ARG A 220 -41.65 25.42 17.96
CA ARG A 220 -42.91 24.71 18.22
C ARG A 220 -43.44 24.98 19.63
N ARG A 221 -42.57 25.01 20.64
CA ARG A 221 -42.92 25.33 22.04
C ARG A 221 -43.39 26.79 22.16
N ARG A 222 -42.66 27.75 21.57
CA ARG A 222 -43.04 29.17 21.52
C ARG A 222 -44.40 29.38 20.86
N LYS A 223 -44.67 28.71 19.73
CA LYS A 223 -45.99 28.78 19.05
C LYS A 223 -47.16 28.22 19.89
N ARG A 224 -46.88 27.38 20.87
CA ARG A 224 -47.87 26.78 21.78
C ARG A 224 -47.92 27.48 23.14
N ASN A 225 -47.25 28.62 23.32
CA ASN A 225 -47.06 29.29 24.61
C ASN A 225 -46.56 28.33 25.71
N GLN A 226 -45.66 27.41 25.35
CA GLN A 226 -45.04 26.49 26.31
C GLN A 226 -43.65 27.02 26.72
N CYS A 227 -43.25 26.75 27.96
CA CYS A 227 -41.91 27.03 28.45
C CYS A 227 -40.86 26.35 27.55
N LEU A 228 -39.83 27.11 27.13
CA LEU A 228 -38.80 26.62 26.21
C LEU A 228 -37.92 25.51 26.82
N ASP A 229 -37.76 25.51 28.15
CA ASP A 229 -36.90 24.57 28.87
C ASP A 229 -37.64 23.27 29.20
N CYS A 230 -38.68 23.36 30.05
CA CYS A 230 -39.41 22.18 30.53
C CYS A 230 -40.65 21.78 29.69
N GLY A 231 -41.18 22.67 28.85
CA GLY A 231 -42.37 22.41 28.04
C GLY A 231 -43.73 22.61 28.76
N TYR A 232 -43.74 23.17 29.98
CA TYR A 232 -44.98 23.49 30.71
C TYR A 232 -45.84 24.51 29.96
N ASP A 233 -47.16 24.31 29.96
CA ASP A 233 -48.11 25.20 29.28
C ASP A 233 -48.32 26.50 30.08
N LEU A 234 -48.04 27.64 29.46
CA LEU A 234 -48.15 28.96 30.10
C LEU A 234 -49.51 29.63 29.86
N HIS A 235 -50.46 28.94 29.21
CA HIS A 235 -51.80 29.48 29.02
C HIS A 235 -52.51 29.74 30.36
N GLY A 236 -52.95 30.99 30.58
CA GLY A 236 -53.69 31.39 31.78
C GLY A 236 -52.84 31.76 32.99
N LEU A 237 -51.50 31.75 32.88
CA LEU A 237 -50.63 32.38 33.85
C LEU A 237 -50.55 33.89 33.57
N ASP A 238 -51.11 34.69 34.48
CA ASP A 238 -50.98 36.14 34.47
C ASP A 238 -49.52 36.51 34.72
N PHE A 239 -48.79 36.85 33.65
CA PHE A 239 -47.53 37.60 33.66
C PHE A 239 -46.48 37.21 34.73
N ASN A 240 -46.36 35.93 35.08
CA ASN A 240 -45.25 35.50 35.93
C ASN A 240 -43.97 35.44 35.09
N GLU A 241 -42.96 36.21 35.49
CA GLU A 241 -41.63 36.28 34.84
C GLU A 241 -40.92 34.92 34.80
N ARG A 242 -41.38 33.93 35.57
CA ARG A 242 -40.76 32.61 35.73
C ARG A 242 -41.75 31.47 35.57
N CYS A 243 -41.31 30.40 34.92
CA CYS A 243 -42.07 29.16 34.81
C CYS A 243 -42.25 28.50 36.19
N PRO A 244 -43.49 28.11 36.59
CA PRO A 244 -43.74 27.52 37.91
C PRO A 244 -43.08 26.15 38.13
N GLU A 245 -42.79 25.40 37.06
CA GLU A 245 -42.19 24.06 37.16
C GLU A 245 -40.67 24.10 37.25
N CYS A 246 -40.00 24.78 36.32
CA CYS A 246 -38.53 24.78 36.25
C CYS A 246 -37.87 26.07 36.76
N GLY A 247 -38.65 27.10 37.06
CA GLY A 247 -38.14 28.41 37.52
C GLY A 247 -37.40 29.22 36.44
N ALA A 248 -37.32 28.73 35.20
CA ALA A 248 -36.69 29.44 34.09
C ALA A 248 -37.44 30.74 33.78
N LEU A 249 -36.71 31.81 33.44
CA LEU A 249 -37.31 33.06 32.99
C LEU A 249 -38.05 32.85 31.65
N VAL A 250 -39.25 33.39 31.54
CA VAL A 250 -40.06 33.33 30.32
C VAL A 250 -39.65 34.48 29.42
N ASP A 251 -38.70 34.23 28.51
CA ASP A 251 -38.34 35.19 27.45
C ASP A 251 -39.37 35.13 26.31
N TYR A 252 -40.06 36.25 26.07
CA TYR A 252 -41.14 36.37 25.09
C TYR A 252 -40.67 36.57 23.64
#